data_AF-A0A6J2YH10-F1
#
_entry.id   AF-A0A6J2YH10-F1
#
_cell.length_a   1.000
_cell.length_b   1.000
_cell.length_c   1.000
_cell.angle_alpha   90.00
_cell.angle_beta   90.00
_cell.angle_gamma   90.00
#
_symmetry.space_group_name_H-M   'P 1'
#
loop_
_entity.id
_entity.type
_entity.pdbx_description
1 polymer ?
#
loop_
_entity_poly.entity_id
_entity_poly.type
_entity_poly.pdbx_seq_one_letter_code
_entity_poly.pdbx_strand_id
1 'polypeptide(L)'
;MQGRRAISMLNSVLWDQGISKANKKNIYNTVLKSRTENMLLATEMDYWRRSAGKSKREQITNDRVREIMGAEHTIVDDIRTKQLIWFGHVQRMPGHRIPKQILPWTPRGRNKRGRPRRSWREGVDKELENREMTDDLWLNREEWRLCIGKRRRTF
;
A
#
# COMPACT_ATOMS: atom_id res chain seq x y z
N MET A 1 18.78 1.80 -3.18
CA MET A 1 19.27 2.68 -4.26
C MET A 1 18.37 2.74 -5.51
N GLN A 2 17.70 1.66 -5.93
CA GLN A 2 16.99 1.61 -7.24
C GLN A 2 15.78 2.57 -7.40
N GLY A 3 14.92 2.75 -6.38
CA GLY A 3 13.70 3.57 -6.57
C GLY A 3 13.93 5.08 -6.66
N ARG A 4 15.03 5.62 -6.08
CA ARG A 4 15.41 7.02 -6.29
C ARG A 4 15.88 7.26 -7.73
N ARG A 5 16.55 6.28 -8.34
CA ARG A 5 16.92 6.31 -9.76
C ARG A 5 15.69 6.22 -10.67
N ALA A 6 14.72 5.36 -10.33
CA ALA A 6 13.45 5.28 -11.06
C ALA A 6 12.69 6.62 -11.05
N ILE A 7 12.60 7.29 -9.91
CA ILE A 7 11.96 8.62 -9.82
C ILE A 7 12.77 9.70 -10.56
N SER A 8 14.10 9.67 -10.48
CA SER A 8 14.90 10.67 -11.19
C SER A 8 14.73 10.60 -12.71
N MET A 9 14.54 9.40 -13.27
CA MET A 9 14.25 9.22 -14.70
C MET A 9 12.89 9.81 -15.10
N LEU A 10 11.95 9.92 -14.16
CA LEU A 10 10.62 10.48 -14.41
C LEU A 10 10.56 12.00 -14.24
N ASN A 11 11.67 12.69 -13.95
CA ASN A 11 11.66 14.11 -13.65
C ASN A 11 10.97 14.98 -14.71
N SER A 12 11.25 14.74 -15.99
CA SER A 12 10.62 15.48 -17.09
C SER A 12 9.10 15.42 -17.03
N VAL A 13 8.56 14.24 -16.71
CA VAL A 13 7.13 13.95 -16.60
C VAL A 13 6.53 14.49 -15.29
N LEU A 14 7.27 14.39 -14.18
CA LEU A 14 6.74 14.79 -12.87
C LEU A 14 6.59 16.31 -12.75
N TRP A 15 7.55 17.06 -13.29
CA TRP A 15 7.57 18.53 -13.26
C TRP A 15 6.67 19.17 -14.32
N ASP A 16 6.27 18.43 -15.34
CA ASP A 16 5.36 18.89 -16.38
C ASP A 16 3.97 19.21 -15.81
N GLN A 17 3.51 20.45 -16.01
CA GLN A 17 2.19 20.93 -15.57
C GLN A 17 1.09 20.68 -16.61
N GLY A 18 1.43 20.33 -17.85
CA GLY A 18 0.49 19.93 -18.89
C GLY A 18 -0.07 18.52 -18.69
N ILE A 19 0.59 17.69 -17.87
CA ILE A 19 0.13 16.33 -17.56
C ILE A 19 -0.94 16.37 -16.47
N SER A 20 -2.09 15.78 -16.79
CA SER A 20 -3.23 15.69 -15.85
C SER A 20 -2.86 14.95 -14.57
N LYS A 21 -3.47 15.35 -13.45
CA LYS A 21 -3.31 14.67 -12.15
C LYS A 21 -3.67 13.18 -12.23
N ALA A 22 -4.63 12.81 -13.07
CA ALA A 22 -5.04 11.42 -13.30
C ALA A 22 -3.91 10.58 -13.92
N ASN A 23 -3.24 11.10 -14.95
CA ASN A 23 -2.12 10.41 -15.58
C ASN A 23 -0.92 10.28 -14.63
N LYS A 24 -0.67 11.30 -13.80
CA LYS A 24 0.32 11.21 -12.71
C LYS A 24 -0.03 10.06 -11.75
N LYS A 25 -1.27 9.97 -11.27
CA LYS A 25 -1.72 8.85 -10.41
C LYS A 25 -1.50 7.47 -11.07
N ASN A 26 -1.71 7.34 -12.37
CA ASN A 26 -1.46 6.09 -13.09
C ASN A 26 0.03 5.72 -13.12
N ILE A 27 0.93 6.67 -13.38
CA ILE A 27 2.38 6.45 -13.39
C ILE A 27 2.87 6.01 -12.00
N TYR A 28 2.40 6.69 -10.96
CA TYR A 28 2.68 6.33 -9.57
C TYR A 28 2.33 4.87 -9.28
N ASN A 29 1.12 4.43 -9.68
CA ASN A 29 0.61 3.09 -9.41
C ASN A 29 1.50 1.99 -10.01
N THR A 30 2.08 2.26 -11.17
CA THR A 30 2.95 1.33 -11.90
C THR A 30 4.34 1.25 -11.28
N VAL A 31 4.90 2.38 -10.83
CA VAL A 31 6.33 2.49 -10.52
C VAL A 31 6.66 2.17 -9.06
N LEU A 32 5.76 2.40 -8.11
CA LEU A 32 6.11 2.43 -6.69
C LEU A 32 5.74 1.19 -5.85
N LYS A 33 4.88 0.27 -6.31
CA LYS A 33 4.20 -0.73 -5.46
C LYS A 33 5.05 -1.88 -4.85
N SER A 34 6.38 -1.88 -4.86
CA SER A 34 7.21 -3.07 -4.55
C SER A 34 8.29 -2.93 -3.45
N ARG A 35 8.16 -2.02 -2.47
CA ARG A 35 9.27 -1.63 -1.55
C ARG A 35 8.90 -1.66 -0.05
N THR A 36 9.86 -1.37 0.84
CA THR A 36 9.65 -1.30 2.31
C THR A 36 8.82 -0.09 2.73
N GLU A 37 8.01 -0.19 3.80
CA GLU A 37 7.01 0.83 4.19
C GLU A 37 7.55 2.27 4.33
N ASN A 38 8.60 2.52 5.13
CA ASN A 38 9.12 3.89 5.29
C ASN A 38 9.72 4.45 4.00
N MET A 39 10.37 3.58 3.22
CA MET A 39 10.89 3.96 1.93
C MET A 39 9.74 4.26 0.96
N LEU A 40 8.68 3.46 0.98
CA LEU A 40 7.48 3.66 0.18
C LEU A 40 6.84 5.01 0.48
N LEU A 41 6.60 5.33 1.75
CA LEU A 41 6.02 6.62 2.16
C LEU A 41 6.90 7.81 1.78
N ALA A 42 8.22 7.72 1.99
CA ALA A 42 9.14 8.78 1.60
C ALA A 42 9.21 8.97 0.08
N THR A 43 9.16 7.86 -0.66
CA THR A 43 9.20 7.82 -2.13
C THR A 43 7.89 8.37 -2.71
N GLU A 44 6.76 8.03 -2.10
CA GLU A 44 5.44 8.56 -2.40
C GLU A 44 5.36 10.07 -2.17
N MET A 45 5.86 10.57 -1.03
CA MET A 45 5.86 12.01 -0.78
C MET A 45 6.78 12.78 -1.73
N ASP A 46 7.92 12.21 -2.13
CA ASP A 46 8.80 12.79 -3.16
C ASP A 46 8.09 12.87 -4.51
N TYR A 47 7.35 11.82 -4.88
CA TYR A 47 6.51 11.79 -6.07
C TYR A 47 5.43 12.89 -6.03
N TRP A 48 4.66 12.98 -4.93
CA TRP A 48 3.56 13.95 -4.82
C TRP A 48 4.08 15.39 -4.82
N ARG A 49 5.20 15.68 -4.15
CA ARG A 49 5.79 17.01 -4.16
C ARG A 49 6.21 17.47 -5.55
N ARG A 50 6.92 16.62 -6.29
CA ARG A 50 7.33 16.94 -7.67
C ARG A 50 6.12 17.11 -8.58
N SER A 51 5.14 16.22 -8.44
CA SER A 51 3.89 16.28 -9.21
C SER A 51 3.09 17.55 -8.97
N ALA A 52 3.11 18.05 -7.73
CA ALA A 52 2.49 19.32 -7.33
C ALA A 52 3.36 20.56 -7.64
N GLY A 53 4.56 20.37 -8.20
CA GLY A 53 5.52 21.45 -8.47
C GLY A 53 6.06 22.11 -7.20
N LYS A 54 6.00 21.42 -6.05
CA LYS A 54 6.38 21.97 -4.74
C LYS A 54 7.79 21.57 -4.36
N SER A 55 8.64 22.58 -4.17
CA SER A 55 10.00 22.41 -3.68
C SER A 55 10.01 22.16 -2.16
N LYS A 56 11.10 21.57 -1.66
CA LYS A 56 11.31 21.46 -0.20
C LYS A 56 11.59 22.81 0.46
N ARG A 57 12.04 23.81 -0.31
CA ARG A 57 12.35 25.16 0.18
C ARG A 57 11.09 25.92 0.60
N GLU A 58 9.95 25.60 0.00
CA GLU A 58 8.65 26.19 0.39
C GLU A 58 8.14 25.70 1.75
N GLN A 59 8.79 24.71 2.37
CA GLN A 59 8.44 24.18 3.71
C GLN A 59 6.96 23.76 3.89
N ILE A 60 6.24 23.52 2.79
CA ILE A 60 4.84 23.06 2.82
C ILE A 60 4.77 21.69 3.50
N THR A 61 3.79 21.47 4.38
CA THR A 61 3.59 20.21 5.09
C THR A 61 3.24 19.06 4.14
N ASN A 62 3.51 17.82 4.55
CA ASN A 62 3.18 16.65 3.72
C ASN A 62 1.67 16.53 3.50
N ASP A 63 0.86 16.88 4.50
CA ASP A 63 -0.60 16.77 4.43
C ASP A 63 -1.18 17.76 3.43
N ARG A 64 -0.67 19.00 3.42
CA ARG A 64 -1.05 20.00 2.40
C ARG A 64 -0.71 19.55 0.98
N VAL A 65 0.43 18.89 0.78
CA VAL A 65 0.80 18.34 -0.53
C VAL A 65 -0.17 17.24 -0.97
N ARG A 66 -0.60 16.36 -0.04
CA ARG A 66 -1.58 15.32 -0.33
C ARG A 66 -2.95 15.90 -0.67
N GLU A 67 -3.37 16.95 0.04
CA GLU A 67 -4.62 17.67 -0.22
C GLU A 67 -4.63 18.27 -1.64
N ILE A 68 -3.56 18.97 -2.04
CA ILE A 68 -3.40 19.54 -3.39
C ILE A 68 -3.53 18.47 -4.49
N MET A 69 -3.00 17.27 -4.21
CA MET A 69 -3.02 16.14 -5.14
C MET A 69 -4.28 15.27 -5.02
N GLY A 70 -5.14 15.52 -4.04
CA GLY A 70 -6.30 14.69 -3.73
C GLY A 70 -5.89 13.23 -3.49
N ALA A 71 -4.86 13.01 -2.68
CA ALA A 71 -4.25 11.70 -2.41
C ALA A 71 -4.72 11.14 -1.06
N GLU A 72 -6.00 10.75 -0.95
CA GLU A 72 -6.69 10.39 0.31
C GLU A 72 -6.02 9.26 1.13
N HIS A 73 -5.32 8.36 0.45
CA HIS A 73 -4.69 7.19 1.04
C HIS A 73 -3.24 7.06 0.60
N THR A 74 -2.43 6.42 1.43
CA THR A 74 -1.03 6.14 1.12
C THR A 74 -0.88 4.85 0.34
N ILE A 75 0.30 4.69 -0.28
CA ILE A 75 0.71 3.44 -0.91
C ILE A 75 0.64 2.25 0.05
N VAL A 76 0.91 2.49 1.33
CA VAL A 76 0.92 1.46 2.38
C VAL A 76 -0.51 1.00 2.66
N ASP A 77 -1.47 1.92 2.70
CA ASP A 77 -2.90 1.59 2.84
C ASP A 77 -3.40 0.74 1.66
N ASP A 78 -2.95 1.08 0.44
CA ASP A 78 -3.25 0.32 -0.78
C ASP A 78 -2.70 -1.12 -0.72
N ILE A 79 -1.45 -1.28 -0.26
CA ILE A 79 -0.82 -2.60 -0.10
C ILE A 79 -1.60 -3.44 0.92
N ARG A 80 -1.92 -2.86 2.08
CA ARG A 80 -2.68 -3.53 3.15
C ARG A 80 -4.07 -3.93 2.68
N THR A 81 -4.75 -3.04 1.96
CA THR A 81 -6.04 -3.32 1.34
C THR A 81 -5.95 -4.50 0.36
N LYS A 82 -4.92 -4.55 -0.48
CA LYS A 82 -4.69 -5.68 -1.40
C LYS A 82 -4.38 -6.98 -0.66
N GLN A 83 -3.64 -6.92 0.45
CA GLN A 83 -3.40 -8.11 1.30
C GLN A 83 -4.71 -8.67 1.83
N LEU A 84 -5.62 -7.82 2.33
CA LEU A 84 -6.96 -8.24 2.76
C LEU A 84 -7.79 -8.81 1.59
N ILE A 85 -7.80 -8.16 0.42
CA ILE A 85 -8.51 -8.70 -0.75
C ILE A 85 -8.04 -10.12 -1.07
N TRP A 86 -6.72 -10.33 -1.10
CA TRP A 86 -6.14 -11.65 -1.35
C TRP A 86 -6.47 -12.64 -0.22
N PHE A 87 -6.39 -12.21 1.04
CA PHE A 87 -6.73 -13.03 2.20
C PHE A 87 -8.15 -13.57 2.12
N GLY A 88 -9.14 -12.69 1.94
CA GLY A 88 -10.54 -13.10 1.84
C GLY A 88 -10.80 -13.95 0.59
N HIS A 89 -10.05 -13.74 -0.49
CA HIS A 89 -10.11 -14.62 -1.67
C HIS A 89 -9.62 -16.04 -1.34
N VAL A 90 -8.45 -16.17 -0.69
CA VAL A 90 -7.90 -17.47 -0.29
C VAL A 90 -8.80 -18.15 0.73
N GLN A 91 -9.34 -17.42 1.72
CA GLN A 91 -10.23 -18.01 2.72
C GLN A 91 -11.51 -18.60 2.11
N ARG A 92 -12.02 -18.02 1.02
CA ARG A 92 -13.19 -18.53 0.29
C ARG A 92 -12.87 -19.64 -0.73
N MET A 93 -11.58 -19.97 -0.94
CA MET A 93 -11.22 -21.07 -1.83
C MET A 93 -11.64 -22.43 -1.25
N PRO A 94 -11.92 -23.42 -2.10
CA PRO A 94 -12.08 -24.81 -1.67
C PRO A 94 -10.86 -25.33 -0.89
N GLY A 95 -11.09 -26.15 0.13
CA GLY A 95 -10.04 -26.66 1.05
C GLY A 95 -8.92 -27.47 0.39
N HIS A 96 -9.15 -28.05 -0.79
CA HIS A 96 -8.14 -28.79 -1.53
C HIS A 96 -7.11 -27.89 -2.24
N ARG A 97 -7.35 -26.58 -2.32
CA ARG A 97 -6.44 -25.63 -2.99
C ARG A 97 -5.21 -25.40 -2.13
N ILE A 98 -4.03 -25.54 -2.76
CA ILE A 98 -2.73 -25.33 -2.10
C ILE A 98 -2.65 -23.99 -1.32
N PRO A 99 -3.08 -22.83 -1.86
CA PRO A 99 -3.03 -21.57 -1.10
C PRO A 99 -3.83 -21.61 0.21
N LYS A 100 -5.00 -22.28 0.22
CA LYS A 100 -5.85 -22.43 1.41
C LYS A 100 -5.18 -23.32 2.47
N GLN A 101 -4.48 -24.37 2.03
CA GLN A 101 -3.76 -25.28 2.92
C GLN A 101 -2.50 -24.66 3.51
N ILE A 102 -1.77 -23.83 2.75
CA ILE A 102 -0.53 -23.18 3.19
C ILE A 102 -0.80 -21.96 4.08
N LEU A 103 -1.93 -21.26 3.89
CA LEU A 103 -2.25 -20.05 4.64
C LEU A 103 -2.10 -20.17 6.19
N PRO A 104 -2.58 -21.23 6.86
CA PRO A 104 -2.38 -21.42 8.29
C PRO A 104 -1.00 -21.98 8.67
N TRP A 105 -0.21 -22.44 7.70
CA TRP A 105 1.05 -23.11 7.98
C TRP A 105 2.14 -22.12 8.42
N THR A 106 2.62 -22.29 9.64
CA THR A 106 3.75 -21.53 10.19
C THR A 106 4.99 -22.43 10.26
N PRO A 107 6.10 -22.09 9.56
CA PRO A 107 7.33 -22.86 9.63
C PRO A 107 7.87 -22.87 11.07
N ARG A 108 8.22 -24.06 11.60
CA ARG A 108 8.90 -24.18 12.89
C ARG A 108 10.36 -23.73 12.77
N GLY A 109 10.85 -22.97 13.74
CA GLY A 109 12.27 -22.60 13.88
C GLY A 109 12.55 -21.10 13.82
N ARG A 110 13.83 -20.74 13.93
CA ARG A 110 14.28 -19.33 13.92
C ARG A 110 14.37 -18.81 12.49
N ASN A 111 13.84 -17.61 12.26
CA ASN A 111 14.01 -16.91 10.99
C ASN A 111 15.49 -16.66 10.69
N LYS A 112 15.95 -17.02 9.49
CA LYS A 112 17.30 -16.73 9.01
C LYS A 112 17.55 -15.21 8.98
N ARG A 113 18.80 -14.81 9.21
CA ARG A 113 19.23 -13.40 9.13
C ARG A 113 18.83 -12.81 7.78
N GLY A 114 18.19 -11.64 7.79
CA GLY A 114 17.72 -10.94 6.60
C GLY A 114 16.24 -11.17 6.24
N ARG A 115 15.58 -12.20 6.78
CA ARG A 115 14.14 -12.37 6.61
C ARG A 115 13.38 -11.32 7.44
N PRO A 116 12.28 -10.76 6.94
CA PRO A 116 11.40 -9.92 7.75
C PRO A 116 11.03 -10.62 9.06
N ARG A 117 11.04 -9.88 10.17
CA ARG A 117 10.72 -10.41 11.50
C ARG A 117 9.26 -10.84 11.60
N ARG A 118 8.37 -10.10 10.94
CA ARG A 118 6.94 -10.38 10.89
C ARG A 118 6.59 -11.29 9.72
N SER A 119 5.72 -12.25 9.96
CA SER A 119 5.13 -13.07 8.90
C SER A 119 4.09 -12.28 8.10
N TRP A 120 3.75 -12.78 6.90
CA TRP A 120 2.67 -12.18 6.11
C TRP A 120 1.32 -12.29 6.83
N ARG A 121 1.08 -13.43 7.51
CA ARG A 121 -0.14 -13.67 8.29
C ARG A 121 -0.27 -12.70 9.46
N GLU A 122 0.80 -12.50 10.24
CA GLU A 122 0.82 -11.48 11.32
C GLU A 122 0.53 -10.07 10.79
N GLY A 123 0.98 -9.76 9.57
CA GLY A 123 0.67 -8.49 8.92
C GLY A 123 -0.83 -8.34 8.63
N VAL A 124 -1.47 -9.40 8.15
CA VAL A 124 -2.92 -9.43 7.91
C VAL A 124 -3.71 -9.36 9.21
N ASP A 125 -3.36 -10.17 10.21
CA ASP A 125 -4.07 -10.20 11.49
C ASP A 125 -4.03 -8.83 12.17
N LYS A 126 -2.87 -8.15 12.12
CA LYS A 126 -2.74 -6.77 12.60
C LYS A 126 -3.62 -5.79 11.82
N GLU A 127 -3.75 -5.97 10.51
CA GLU A 127 -4.61 -5.09 9.71
C GLU A 127 -6.11 -5.37 9.90
N LEU A 128 -6.48 -6.61 10.22
CA LEU A 128 -7.84 -6.94 10.66
C LEU A 128 -8.14 -6.26 12.00
N GLU A 129 -7.22 -6.34 12.96
CA GLU A 129 -7.33 -5.65 14.26
C GLU A 129 -7.43 -4.13 14.10
N ASN A 130 -6.54 -3.52 13.30
CA ASN A 130 -6.57 -2.07 13.02
C ASN A 130 -7.89 -1.59 12.40
N ARG A 131 -8.64 -2.48 11.73
CA ARG A 131 -9.92 -2.18 11.09
C ARG A 131 -11.12 -2.69 11.89
N GLU A 132 -10.88 -3.21 13.09
CA GLU A 132 -11.89 -3.78 13.98
C GLU A 132 -12.72 -4.88 13.28
N MET A 133 -12.05 -5.70 12.47
CA MET A 133 -12.65 -6.80 11.73
C MET A 133 -12.44 -8.12 12.46
N THR A 134 -13.49 -8.90 12.63
CA THR A 134 -13.40 -10.29 13.05
C THR A 134 -12.90 -11.19 11.91
N ASP A 135 -12.15 -12.25 12.24
CA ASP A 135 -11.52 -13.14 11.24
C ASP A 135 -12.54 -13.98 10.46
N ASP A 136 -13.82 -14.01 10.83
CA ASP A 136 -14.90 -14.75 10.15
C ASP A 136 -15.69 -13.91 9.13
N LEU A 137 -15.52 -12.58 9.11
CA LEU A 137 -16.19 -11.66 8.18
C LEU A 137 -15.95 -11.96 6.70
N TRP A 138 -14.95 -12.77 6.35
CA TRP A 138 -14.74 -13.19 4.95
C TRP A 138 -15.87 -14.08 4.40
N LEU A 139 -16.69 -14.69 5.28
CA LEU A 139 -17.88 -15.46 4.89
C LEU A 139 -18.92 -14.55 4.21
N ASN A 140 -19.13 -13.35 4.73
CA ASN A 140 -20.03 -12.37 4.15
C ASN A 140 -19.30 -11.48 3.14
N ARG A 141 -19.56 -11.69 1.85
CA ARG A 141 -18.88 -10.95 0.78
C ARG A 141 -19.20 -9.45 0.78
N GLU A 142 -20.39 -9.06 1.21
CA GLU A 142 -20.81 -7.65 1.24
C GLU A 142 -20.13 -6.92 2.38
N GLU A 143 -20.20 -7.45 3.59
CA GLU A 143 -19.51 -6.90 4.76
C GLU A 143 -18.00 -6.85 4.56
N TRP A 144 -17.42 -7.91 3.98
CA TRP A 144 -16.00 -7.94 3.63
C TRP A 144 -15.60 -6.79 2.70
N ARG A 145 -16.43 -6.49 1.69
CA ARG A 145 -16.17 -5.38 0.76
C ARG A 145 -16.31 -4.03 1.43
N LEU A 146 -17.31 -3.86 2.29
CA LEU A 146 -17.53 -2.61 3.05
C LEU A 146 -16.34 -2.33 3.98
N CYS A 147 -15.89 -3.33 4.74
CA CYS A 147 -14.80 -3.18 5.68
C CYS A 147 -13.42 -3.00 5.00
N ILE A 148 -13.19 -3.63 3.84
CA ILE A 148 -12.00 -3.34 3.02
C ILE A 148 -12.01 -1.90 2.47
N GLY A 149 -13.20 -1.40 2.14
CA GLY A 149 -13.42 -0.03 1.67
C GLY A 149 -13.20 1.04 2.74
N LYS A 150 -13.38 0.70 4.03
CA LYS A 150 -13.04 1.57 5.16
C LYS A 150 -11.52 1.74 5.21
N ARG A 151 -11.05 2.85 4.65
CA ARG A 151 -9.66 3.26 4.68
C ARG A 151 -9.53 4.48 5.57
N ARG A 152 -8.51 4.51 6.42
CA ARG A 152 -8.19 5.70 7.20
C ARG A 152 -7.85 6.83 6.22
N ARG A 153 -8.59 7.94 6.29
CA ARG A 153 -8.19 9.16 5.59
C ARG A 153 -6.92 9.68 6.24
N THR A 154 -5.98 10.10 5.42
CA THR A 154 -4.64 10.49 5.90
C THR A 154 -4.51 12.00 6.17
N PHE A 155 -5.63 12.73 6.11
CA PHE A 155 -5.77 14.15 6.43
C PHE A 155 -7.25 14.48 6.66
#